data_AF-A0A847MGY9-F1
#
_entry.id   AF-A0A847MGY9-F1
#
_cell.length_a   1.000
_cell.length_b   1.000
_cell.length_c   1.000
_cell.angle_alpha   90.00
_cell.angle_beta   90.00
_cell.angle_gamma   90.00
#
_symmetry.space_group_name_H-M   'P 1'
#
loop_
_entity.id
_entity.type
_entity.pdbx_description
1 polymer ?
#
loop_
_entity_poly.entity_id
_entity_poly.type
_entity_poly.pdbx_seq_one_letter_code
_entity_poly.pdbx_strand_id
1 'polypeptide(L)'
;MLKINSVKKIYLLFGLAITAIILHNVFYGIFKVEEPVFFTLGLGLAFGFFVSVFYYTFTYLKRKEPADLWKIGWIGLFGLLGLIPGFNAGLFGFFGFFGYFGMRKREKINELNSEQRKG
;
A
#
# COMPACT_ATOMS: atom_id res chain seq x y z
N MET A 1 -11.12 -15.19 -0.01
CA MET A 1 -11.05 -14.38 -1.26
C MET A 1 -11.14 -12.89 -0.92
N LEU A 2 -10.07 -12.10 -1.13
CA LEU A 2 -10.15 -10.65 -1.02
C LEU A 2 -11.09 -10.12 -2.11
N LYS A 3 -12.23 -9.54 -1.73
CA LYS A 3 -13.09 -8.86 -2.71
C LYS A 3 -12.25 -7.76 -3.37
N ILE A 4 -12.23 -7.74 -4.71
CA ILE A 4 -11.58 -6.71 -5.54
C ILE A 4 -11.89 -5.28 -5.04
N ASN A 5 -13.06 -5.08 -4.44
CA ASN A 5 -13.47 -3.81 -3.83
C ASN A 5 -12.59 -3.37 -2.64
N SER A 6 -12.02 -4.29 -1.87
CA SER A 6 -11.15 -3.98 -0.72
C SER A 6 -9.82 -3.39 -1.17
N VAL A 7 -9.20 -3.98 -2.21
CA VAL A 7 -7.94 -3.50 -2.77
C VAL A 7 -8.14 -2.11 -3.38
N LYS A 8 -9.24 -1.89 -4.11
CA LYS A 8 -9.61 -0.57 -4.65
C LYS A 8 -9.70 0.52 -3.57
N LYS A 9 -10.25 0.19 -2.39
CA LYS A 9 -10.32 1.14 -1.25
C LYS A 9 -8.93 1.54 -0.74
N ILE A 10 -7.98 0.60 -0.68
CA ILE A 10 -6.60 0.88 -0.28
C ILE A 10 -5.94 1.82 -1.30
N TYR A 11 -6.12 1.57 -2.60
CA TYR A 11 -5.60 2.45 -3.65
C TYR A 11 -6.24 3.84 -3.61
N LEU A 12 -7.54 3.94 -3.31
CA LEU A 12 -8.23 5.21 -3.20
C LEU A 12 -7.73 6.01 -1.98
N LEU A 13 -7.60 5.37 -0.82
CA LEU A 13 -7.01 5.98 0.38
C LEU A 13 -5.57 6.45 0.12
N PHE A 14 -4.79 5.64 -0.60
CA PHE A 14 -3.43 5.98 -0.96
C PHE A 14 -3.36 7.20 -1.89
N GLY A 15 -4.18 7.22 -2.95
CA GLY A 15 -4.26 8.34 -3.88
C GLY A 15 -4.71 9.64 -3.21
N LEU A 16 -5.71 9.56 -2.30
CA LEU A 16 -6.14 10.71 -1.51
C LEU A 16 -5.05 11.21 -0.57
N ALA A 17 -4.31 10.30 0.09
CA ALA A 17 -3.21 10.67 0.97
C ALA A 17 -2.11 11.42 0.20
N ILE A 18 -1.68 10.90 -0.96
CA ILE A 18 -0.71 11.59 -1.82
C ILE A 18 -1.22 12.96 -2.23
N THR A 19 -2.47 13.04 -2.69
CA THR A 19 -3.06 14.30 -3.17
C THR A 19 -3.10 15.34 -2.04
N ALA A 20 -3.49 14.94 -0.83
CA ALA A 20 -3.53 15.83 0.34
C ALA A 20 -2.14 16.37 0.70
N ILE A 21 -1.08 15.56 0.60
CA ILE A 21 0.30 15.97 0.89
C ILE A 21 0.83 16.91 -0.19
N ILE A 22 0.58 16.59 -1.46
CA ILE A 22 0.95 17.48 -2.57
C ILE A 22 0.26 18.82 -2.39
N LEU A 23 -1.04 18.82 -2.06
CA LEU A 23 -1.77 20.05 -1.77
C LEU A 23 -1.14 20.81 -0.61
N HIS A 24 -0.87 20.14 0.52
CA HIS A 24 -0.23 20.76 1.68
C HIS A 24 1.10 21.42 1.31
N ASN A 25 1.97 20.71 0.57
CA ASN A 25 3.27 21.23 0.16
C ASN A 25 3.16 22.39 -0.84
N VAL A 26 2.19 22.35 -1.76
CA VAL A 26 1.95 23.45 -2.72
C VAL A 26 1.41 24.68 -2.00
N PHE A 27 0.43 24.51 -1.10
CA PHE A 27 -0.09 25.60 -0.29
C PHE A 27 1.00 26.19 0.61
N TYR A 28 1.77 25.35 1.29
CA TYR A 28 2.91 25.80 2.08
C TYR A 28 3.94 26.54 1.23
N GLY A 29 4.25 26.05 0.03
CA GLY A 29 5.20 26.70 -0.88
C GLY A 29 4.74 28.08 -1.38
N ILE A 30 3.45 28.25 -1.63
CA ILE A 30 2.87 29.51 -2.15
C ILE A 30 2.62 30.51 -1.01
N PHE A 31 1.96 30.07 0.05
CA PHE A 31 1.48 30.95 1.12
C PHE A 31 2.50 31.09 2.26
N LYS A 32 3.49 30.20 2.37
CA LYS A 32 4.45 30.11 3.49
C LYS A 32 3.79 30.04 4.87
N VAL A 33 2.51 29.65 4.91
CA VAL A 33 1.73 29.42 6.12
C VAL A 33 1.51 27.92 6.23
N GLU A 34 1.84 27.37 7.39
CA GLU A 34 1.50 25.97 7.70
C GLU A 34 -0.01 25.87 7.88
N GLU A 35 -0.71 25.28 6.91
CA GLU A 35 -2.12 24.95 7.08
C GLU A 35 -2.25 23.59 7.79
N PRO A 36 -2.69 23.57 9.07
CA PRO A 36 -2.78 22.34 9.86
C PRO A 36 -3.88 21.40 9.36
N VAL A 37 -4.85 21.92 8.60
CA VAL A 37 -5.98 21.17 8.06
C VAL A 37 -5.50 20.10 7.08
N PHE A 38 -4.73 20.48 6.06
CA PHE A 38 -4.22 19.52 5.06
C PHE A 38 -3.19 18.56 5.65
N PHE A 39 -2.39 19.01 6.61
CA PHE A 39 -1.46 18.15 7.34
C PHE A 39 -2.21 17.07 8.12
N THR A 40 -3.23 17.46 8.89
CA THR A 40 -4.03 16.53 9.72
C THR A 40 -4.83 15.56 8.85
N LEU A 41 -5.37 16.04 7.72
CA LEU A 41 -6.06 15.21 6.72
C LEU A 41 -5.11 14.16 6.10
N GLY A 42 -3.92 14.60 5.70
CA GLY A 42 -2.87 13.71 5.18
C GLY A 42 -2.46 12.64 6.20
N LEU A 43 -2.24 13.04 7.46
CA LEU A 43 -1.91 12.14 8.57
C LEU A 43 -3.01 11.12 8.84
N GLY A 44 -4.27 11.55 8.90
CA GLY A 44 -5.41 10.66 9.12
C GLY A 44 -5.58 9.63 8.00
N LEU A 45 -5.43 10.06 6.75
CA LEU A 45 -5.48 9.16 5.58
C LEU A 45 -4.30 8.18 5.55
N ALA A 46 -3.09 8.65 5.87
CA ALA A 46 -1.90 7.81 5.96
C ALA A 46 -2.03 6.77 7.08
N PHE A 47 -2.57 7.16 8.23
CA PHE A 47 -2.84 6.24 9.34
C PHE A 47 -3.88 5.19 8.96
N GLY A 48 -5.00 5.59 8.33
CA GLY A 48 -6.03 4.67 7.84
C GLY A 48 -5.50 3.70 6.78
N PHE A 49 -4.62 4.17 5.90
CA PHE A 49 -3.88 3.34 4.95
C PHE A 49 -3.01 2.30 5.68
N PHE A 50 -2.22 2.73 6.67
CA PHE A 50 -1.34 1.86 7.44
C PHE A 50 -2.11 0.76 8.19
N VAL A 51 -3.18 1.12 8.91
CA VAL A 51 -4.05 0.15 9.60
C VAL A 51 -4.65 -0.86 8.61
N SER A 52 -5.11 -0.38 7.45
CA SER A 52 -5.67 -1.25 6.42
C SER A 52 -4.65 -2.26 5.92
N VAL A 53 -3.42 -1.81 5.60
CA VAL A 53 -2.34 -2.73 5.22
C VAL A 53 -2.12 -3.78 6.31
N PHE A 54 -1.92 -3.37 7.56
CA PHE A 54 -1.63 -4.29 8.66
C PHE A 54 -2.73 -5.33 8.82
N TYR A 55 -4.00 -4.90 8.78
CA TYR A 55 -5.14 -5.79 8.84
C TYR A 55 -5.13 -6.85 7.74
N TYR A 56 -4.85 -6.46 6.49
CA TYR A 56 -4.81 -7.39 5.36
C TYR A 56 -3.59 -8.31 5.42
N THR A 57 -2.44 -7.81 5.85
CA THR A 57 -1.24 -8.62 6.08
C THR A 57 -1.48 -9.67 7.17
N PHE A 58 -2.05 -9.30 8.32
CA PHE A 58 -2.40 -10.24 9.38
C PHE A 58 -3.45 -11.26 8.94
N THR A 59 -4.46 -10.82 8.19
CA THR A 59 -5.49 -11.71 7.64
C THR A 59 -4.88 -12.74 6.69
N TYR A 60 -3.91 -12.32 5.87
CA TYR A 60 -3.16 -13.24 5.02
C TYR A 60 -2.34 -14.25 5.81
N LEU A 61 -1.60 -13.81 6.84
CA LEU A 61 -0.83 -14.72 7.69
C LEU A 61 -1.73 -15.81 8.31
N LYS A 62 -2.93 -15.43 8.76
CA LYS A 62 -3.87 -16.37 9.38
C LYS A 62 -4.58 -17.29 8.38
N ARG A 63 -5.00 -16.77 7.23
CA ARG A 63 -5.86 -17.51 6.29
C ARG A 63 -5.11 -18.12 5.10
N LYS A 64 -3.83 -17.79 4.91
CA LYS A 64 -2.95 -18.20 3.79
C LYS A 64 -3.50 -17.94 2.37
N GLU A 65 -4.66 -17.30 2.25
CA GLU A 65 -5.34 -17.02 0.98
C GLU A 65 -4.56 -15.99 0.15
N PRO A 66 -3.95 -16.39 -0.98
CA PRO A 66 -3.30 -15.46 -1.88
C PRO A 66 -4.34 -14.96 -2.86
N ALA A 67 -4.58 -13.66 -2.92
CA ALA A 67 -5.08 -13.12 -4.18
C ALA A 67 -4.34 -11.86 -4.60
N ASP A 68 -3.98 -10.96 -3.68
CA ASP A 68 -3.50 -9.65 -4.10
C ASP A 68 -2.49 -8.99 -3.13
N LEU A 69 -1.74 -9.77 -2.33
CA LEU A 69 -0.74 -9.18 -1.42
C LEU A 69 0.37 -8.44 -2.13
N TRP A 70 0.75 -8.89 -3.32
CA TRP A 70 1.75 -8.18 -4.12
C TRP A 70 1.29 -6.76 -4.46
N LYS A 71 -0.02 -6.54 -4.72
CA LYS A 71 -0.60 -5.21 -4.94
C LYS A 71 -0.45 -4.33 -3.71
N ILE A 72 -0.74 -4.88 -2.52
CA ILE A 72 -0.59 -4.18 -1.24
C ILE A 72 0.89 -3.87 -0.96
N GLY A 73 1.79 -4.82 -1.27
CA GLY A 73 3.24 -4.67 -1.16
C GLY A 73 3.78 -3.52 -2.00
N TRP A 74 3.38 -3.43 -3.27
CA TRP A 74 3.76 -2.31 -4.15
C TRP A 74 3.25 -0.96 -3.63
N ILE A 75 2.01 -0.88 -3.17
CA ILE A 75 1.47 0.39 -2.63
C ILE A 75 2.25 0.83 -1.40
N GLY A 76 2.58 -0.10 -0.50
CA GLY A 76 3.41 0.24 0.65
C GLY A 76 4.81 0.69 0.27
N LEU A 77 5.40 0.12 -0.79
CA LEU A 77 6.69 0.55 -1.31
C LEU A 77 6.64 2.01 -1.80
N PHE A 78 5.57 2.41 -2.51
CA PHE A 78 5.38 3.80 -2.96
C PHE A 78 4.95 4.75 -1.85
N GLY A 79 4.13 4.30 -0.90
CA GLY A 79 3.65 5.14 0.19
C GLY A 79 4.69 5.47 1.25
N LEU A 80 5.84 4.82 1.21
CA LEU A 80 6.96 5.12 2.09
C LEU A 80 7.99 6.08 1.52
N LEU A 81 7.93 6.37 0.22
CA LEU A 81 8.89 7.24 -0.44
C LEU A 81 8.71 8.74 -0.14
N GLY A 82 7.65 9.16 0.57
CA GLY A 82 7.42 10.60 0.76
C GLY A 82 6.53 11.05 1.92
N LEU A 83 6.14 10.15 2.83
CA LEU A 83 5.08 10.43 3.81
C LEU A 83 5.56 10.69 5.25
N ILE A 84 6.67 10.08 5.68
CA ILE A 84 7.17 10.21 7.06
C ILE A 84 8.70 10.36 7.03
N PRO A 85 9.25 11.56 7.31
CA PRO A 85 10.68 11.74 7.50
C PRO A 85 11.16 10.84 8.65
N GLY A 86 12.06 9.89 8.37
CA GLY A 86 12.71 9.04 9.38
C GLY A 86 12.25 7.58 9.46
N PHE A 87 11.18 7.18 8.76
CA PHE A 87 10.67 5.79 8.77
C PHE A 87 10.98 4.99 7.49
N ASN A 88 11.91 5.49 6.66
CA ASN A 88 12.03 5.10 5.26
C ASN A 88 12.67 3.73 5.00
N ALA A 89 13.55 3.21 5.87
CA ALA A 89 14.31 2.00 5.52
C ALA A 89 13.61 0.69 5.93
N GLY A 90 13.18 0.56 7.19
CA GLY A 90 12.64 -0.69 7.73
C GLY A 90 11.29 -1.10 7.13
N LEU A 91 10.42 -0.12 6.90
CA LEU A 91 9.13 -0.36 6.29
C LEU A 91 9.27 -0.60 4.76
N PHE A 92 10.20 0.07 4.08
CA PHE A 92 10.46 -0.20 2.65
C PHE A 92 10.97 -1.62 2.43
N GLY A 93 11.84 -2.11 3.33
CA GLY A 93 12.24 -3.51 3.37
C GLY A 93 11.06 -4.46 3.59
N PHE A 94 10.18 -4.15 4.55
CA PHE A 94 8.98 -4.96 4.82
C PHE A 94 8.04 -5.04 3.61
N PHE A 95 7.71 -3.89 3.00
CA PHE A 95 6.80 -3.85 1.85
C PHE A 95 7.41 -4.40 0.56
N GLY A 96 8.70 -4.14 0.32
CA GLY A 96 9.43 -4.74 -0.79
C GLY A 96 9.51 -6.25 -0.69
N PHE A 97 9.75 -6.78 0.51
CA PHE A 97 9.70 -8.21 0.79
C PHE A 97 8.32 -8.79 0.50
N PHE A 98 7.25 -8.20 1.01
CA PHE A 98 5.89 -8.67 0.74
C PHE A 98 5.49 -8.58 -0.74
N GLY A 99 5.94 -7.54 -1.45
CA GLY A 99 5.77 -7.41 -2.90
C GLY A 99 6.46 -8.54 -3.65
N TYR A 100 7.75 -8.75 -3.39
CA TYR A 100 8.57 -9.76 -4.05
C TYR A 100 8.09 -11.20 -3.80
N PHE A 101 7.87 -11.57 -2.54
CA PHE A 101 7.39 -12.92 -2.20
C PHE A 101 5.94 -13.16 -2.61
N GLY A 102 5.12 -12.10 -2.65
CA GLY A 102 3.78 -12.14 -3.20
C GLY A 102 3.77 -12.47 -4.70
N MET A 103 4.69 -11.91 -5.48
CA MET A 103 4.82 -12.16 -6.92
C MET A 103 5.27 -13.60 -7.21
N ARG A 104 6.29 -14.09 -6.50
CA ARG A 104 6.84 -15.44 -6.70
C ARG A 104 5.80 -16.55 -6.46
N LYS A 105 4.88 -16.35 -5.51
CA LYS A 105 3.78 -17.31 -5.25
C LYS A 105 2.78 -17.36 -6.41
N ARG A 106 2.55 -16.25 -7.11
CA ARG A 106 1.60 -16.16 -8.23
C ARG A 106 2.16 -16.79 -9.50
N GLU A 107 3.44 -16.58 -9.80
CA GLU A 107 4.12 -17.23 -10.92
C GLU A 107 4.00 -18.75 -10.81
N LYS A 108 4.30 -19.30 -9.63
CA LYS A 108 4.19 -20.75 -9.38
C LYS A 108 2.77 -21.30 -9.55
N ILE A 109 1.74 -20.55 -9.14
CA ILE A 109 0.33 -20.94 -9.35
C ILE A 109 -0.05 -20.89 -10.84
N ASN A 110 0.44 -19.89 -11.57
CA ASN A 110 0.19 -19.76 -13.01
C ASN A 110 0.88 -20.87 -13.81
N GLU A 111 2.09 -21.25 -13.44
CA GLU A 111 2.83 -22.38 -14.04
C GLU A 111 2.06 -23.69 -13.86
N LEU A 112 1.66 -24.04 -12.62
CA LEU A 112 0.86 -25.23 -12.33
C LEU A 112 -0.45 -25.28 -13.13
N ASN A 113 -1.17 -24.16 -13.22
CA ASN A 113 -2.41 -24.07 -13.99
C ASN A 113 -2.16 -24.18 -15.52
N SER A 114 -0.97 -23.80 -15.99
CA SER A 114 -0.61 -23.90 -17.41
C SER A 114 -0.21 -25.32 -17.82
N GLU A 115 0.39 -26.09 -16.91
CA GLU A 115 0.68 -27.51 -17.11
C GLU A 115 -0.61 -28.35 -17.11
N GLN A 116 -1.54 -28.08 -16.20
CA GLN A 116 -2.85 -28.76 -16.17
C GLN A 116 -3.75 -28.46 -17.38
N ARG A 117 -3.48 -27.40 -18.15
CA ARG A 117 -4.19 -27.10 -19.41
C ARG A 117 -3.55 -27.75 -20.64
N LYS A 118 -2.34 -28.31 -20.49
CA LYS A 118 -1.56 -28.91 -21.58
C LYS A 118 -1.55 -30.44 -21.54
N GLY A 119 -1.94 -31.06 -20.42
CA GLY A 119 -2.18 -32.51 -20.30
C GLY A 119 -3.66 -32.82 -20.42
#